data_AF-A0A7K2YDP3-F1
#
_entry.id   AF-A0A7K2YDP3-F1
#
_cell.length_a   1.000
_cell.length_b   1.000
_cell.length_c   1.000
_cell.angle_alpha   90.00
_cell.angle_beta   90.00
_cell.angle_gamma   90.00
#
_symmetry.space_group_name_H-M   'P 1'
#
loop_
_entity.id
_entity.type
_entity.pdbx_description
1 polymer ?
#
loop_
_entity_poly.entity_id
_entity_poly.type
_entity_poly.pdbx_seq_one_letter_code
_entity_poly.pdbx_strand_id
1 'polypeptide(L)' 'MGRNDHTPMDGDAAERINAAAQREPDSETARSGFDDRATAAADRNSVDDDYYEDDEDELS' A
#
# COMPACT_ATOMS: atom_id res chain seq x y z
N MET A 1 0.56 11.37 22.67
CA MET A 1 1.36 11.34 21.43
C MET A 1 0.39 11.24 20.27
N GLY A 2 0.54 12.08 19.23
CA GLY A 2 -0.26 11.95 18.01
C GLY A 2 0.00 10.56 17.44
N ARG A 3 -1.07 9.79 17.23
CA ARG A 3 -0.97 8.56 16.44
C ARG A 3 -0.47 9.04 15.08
N ASN A 4 0.69 8.56 14.67
CA ASN A 4 1.04 8.59 13.26
C ASN A 4 -0.04 7.73 12.62
N ASP A 5 -1.11 8.37 12.16
CA ASP A 5 -2.17 7.72 11.40
C ASP A 5 -1.51 7.34 10.07
N HIS A 6 -0.71 6.27 10.10
CA HIS A 6 -0.22 5.58 8.93
C HIS A 6 -1.47 5.08 8.24
N THR A 7 -1.96 5.86 7.27
CA THR A 7 -2.96 5.36 6.35
C THR A 7 -2.30 4.20 5.63
N PRO A 8 -2.79 2.96 5.80
CA PRO A 8 -2.25 1.82 5.09
C PRO A 8 -2.36 2.10 3.59
N MET A 9 -1.38 1.61 2.84
CA MET A 9 -1.36 1.83 1.40
C MET A 9 -2.19 0.74 0.74
N ASP A 10 -3.27 1.12 0.05
CA ASP A 10 -4.09 0.17 -0.69
C ASP A 10 -3.54 -0.09 -2.09
N GLY A 11 -3.79 -1.28 -2.63
CA GLY A 11 -3.41 -1.65 -4.00
C GLY A 11 -3.97 -0.71 -5.06
N ASP A 12 -5.26 -0.38 -4.98
CA ASP A 12 -5.92 0.59 -5.88
C ASP A 12 -5.27 1.98 -5.82
N ALA A 13 -4.82 2.40 -4.64
CA ALA A 13 -4.15 3.68 -4.46
C ALA A 13 -2.75 3.66 -5.10
N ALA A 14 -2.00 2.56 -4.90
CA ALA A 14 -0.70 2.36 -5.53
C ALA A 14 -0.81 2.35 -7.06
N GLU A 15 -1.80 1.66 -7.61
CA GLU A 15 -2.03 1.59 -9.05
C GLU A 15 -2.34 2.97 -9.66
N ARG A 16 -3.14 3.80 -8.96
CA ARG A 16 -3.40 5.19 -9.39
C ARG A 16 -2.13 6.03 -9.42
N ILE A 17 -1.25 5.87 -8.43
CA ILE A 17 0.03 6.60 -8.38
C ILE A 17 0.95 6.14 -9.51
N ASN A 18 1.03 4.83 -9.74
CA ASN A 18 1.84 4.26 -10.81
C ASN A 18 1.33 4.71 -12.20
N ALA A 19 0.01 4.68 -12.43
CA ALA A 19 -0.60 5.18 -13.66
C ALA A 19 -0.32 6.68 -13.88
N ALA A 20 -0.31 7.50 -12.81
CA ALA A 20 0.04 8.90 -12.90
C ALA A 20 1.53 9.12 -13.28
N ALA A 21 2.44 8.34 -12.69
CA ALA A 21 3.86 8.38 -13.01
C ALA A 21 4.13 7.98 -14.47
N GLN A 22 3.46 6.94 -14.98
CA GLN A 22 3.57 6.53 -16.38
C GLN A 22 3.00 7.56 -17.36
N ARG A 23 1.89 8.21 -16.99
CA ARG A 23 1.25 9.25 -17.83
C ARG A 23 2.13 10.49 -17.95
N GLU A 24 2.88 10.83 -16.91
CA GLU A 24 3.78 11.98 -16.87
C GLU A 24 5.16 11.56 -16.34
N PRO A 25 6.03 11.00 -17.20
CA PRO A 25 7.34 10.47 -16.78
C PRO A 25 8.30 11.57 -16.27
N ASP A 26 8.04 12.83 -16.63
CA ASP A 26 8.78 13.99 -16.14
C ASP A 26 8.19 14.59 -14.85
N SER A 27 7.17 13.99 -14.24
CA SER A 27 6.63 14.45 -12.95
C SER A 27 7.60 14.17 -11.79
N GLU A 28 7.44 14.88 -10.66
CA GLU A 28 8.23 14.60 -9.45
C GLU A 28 7.95 13.20 -8.90
N THR A 29 6.73 12.71 -9.06
CA THR A 29 6.32 11.36 -8.65
C THR A 29 7.14 10.30 -9.37
N ALA A 30 7.23 10.38 -10.70
CA ALA A 30 8.01 9.46 -11.53
C ALA A 30 9.52 9.59 -11.29
N ARG A 31 10.03 10.82 -11.13
CA ARG A 31 11.46 11.06 -10.92
C ARG A 31 11.96 10.64 -9.54
N SER A 32 11.09 10.62 -8.54
CA SER A 32 11.47 10.29 -7.16
C SER A 32 11.33 8.81 -6.81
N GLY A 33 10.78 7.98 -7.71
CA GLY A 33 10.46 6.57 -7.42
C GLY A 33 9.43 6.43 -6.30
N PHE A 34 8.51 7.40 -6.19
CA PHE A 34 7.45 7.33 -5.19
C PHE A 34 6.44 6.23 -5.51
N ASP A 35 6.16 6.02 -6.80
CA ASP A 35 5.34 4.93 -7.32
C ASP A 35 5.87 3.55 -6.90
N ASP A 36 7.18 3.31 -7.00
CA ASP A 36 7.79 2.05 -6.54
C ASP A 36 7.57 1.82 -5.04
N ARG A 37 7.73 2.88 -4.22
CA ARG A 37 7.49 2.80 -2.78
C ARG A 37 6.02 2.60 -2.44
N ALA A 38 5.12 3.19 -3.22
CA ALA A 38 3.68 3.01 -3.10
C ALA A 38 3.29 1.54 -3.36
N THR A 39 3.77 0.95 -4.45
CA THR A 39 3.55 -0.47 -4.76
C THR A 39 4.09 -1.38 -3.65
N ALA A 40 5.35 -1.17 -3.25
CA ALA A 40 5.96 -1.97 -2.18
C ALA A 40 5.27 -1.79 -0.81
N ALA A 41 4.57 -0.68 -0.57
CA ALA A 41 3.76 -0.48 0.62
C ALA A 41 2.42 -1.21 0.53
N ALA A 42 1.78 -1.19 -0.65
CA ALA A 42 0.55 -1.95 -0.89
C ALA A 42 0.77 -3.46 -0.78
N ASP A 43 1.86 -3.98 -1.36
CA ASP A 43 2.23 -5.40 -1.25
C ASP A 43 2.45 -5.83 0.20
N ARG A 44 3.01 -4.93 1.04
CA ARG A 44 3.19 -5.21 2.47
C ARG A 44 1.87 -5.18 3.23
N ASN A 45 0.94 -4.31 2.83
CA ASN A 45 -0.36 -4.18 3.46
C ASN A 45 -1.27 -5.38 3.13
N SER A 46 -1.22 -5.89 1.90
CA SER A 46 -2.01 -7.07 1.51
C SER A 46 -1.60 -8.34 2.28
N VAL A 47 -0.33 -8.47 2.65
CA VAL A 47 0.16 -9.64 3.40
C VAL A 47 -0.23 -9.59 4.89
N ASP A 48 -0.51 -8.41 5.44
CA ASP A 48 -0.88 -8.24 6.87
C ASP A 48 -2.37 -8.55 7.13
N ASP A 49 -3.22 -8.45 6.09
CA ASP A 49 -4.67 -8.71 6.17
C ASP A 49 -5.00 -10.22 6.26
N ASP A 50 -4.12 -11.08 5.71
CA ASP A 50 -4.33 -12.54 5.65
C ASP A 50 -4.00 -13.29 6.97
N TYR A 51 -3.41 -12.64 7.97
CA TYR A 51 -2.94 -13.29 9.21
C TYR A 51 -3.94 -13.34 10.36
N TYR A 52 -5.16 -12.83 10.18
CA TYR A 52 -6.20 -12.78 11.24
C TYR A 52 -7.37 -13.75 11.02
N GLU A 53 -7.26 -14.71 10.10
CA GLU A 53 -8.34 -15.64 9.72
C GLU A 53 -7.98 -17.11 10.04
N ASP A 54 -7.51 -17.42 11.27
CA ASP A 54 -7.26 -18.83 11.71
C ASP A 54 -7.55 -19.09 13.22
N ASP A 55 -8.23 -18.19 13.93
CA ASP A 55 -8.49 -18.31 15.38
C ASP A 55 -9.99 -18.36 15.76
N GLU A 56 -10.87 -18.94 14.93
CA GLU A 56 -12.31 -19.10 15.26
C GLU A 56 -12.88 -20.53 15.20
N ASP A 57 -12.02 -21.55 15.18
CA ASP A 57 -12.42 -22.98 15.21
C ASP A 57 -12.09 -23.72 16.53
N GLU A 58 -11.97 -23.04 17.68
CA GLU A 58 -11.90 -23.74 18.99
C GLU A 58 -12.42 -22.92 20.20
N LEU A 59 -13.71 -22.55 20.20
CA LEU A 59 -14.43 -22.22 21.44
C LEU A 59 -15.44 -23.33 21.76
N SER A 60 -14.97 -24.26 22.59
CA SER A 60 -15.64 -25.40 23.22
C SER A 60 -17.02 -25.11 23.85
#